data_AF-A0A7W1TYY0-F1
#
_entry.id   AF-A0A7W1TYY0-F1
#
_cell.length_a   1.000
_cell.length_b   1.000
_cell.length_c   1.000
_cell.angle_alpha   90.00
_cell.angle_beta   90.00
_cell.angle_gamma   90.00
#
_symmetry.space_group_name_H-M   'P 1'
#
loop_
_entity.id
_entity.type
_entity.pdbx_description
1 polymer ?
#
loop_
_entity_poly.entity_id
_entity_poly.type
_entity_poly.pdbx_seq_one_letter_code
_entity_poly.pdbx_strand_id
1 'polypeptide(L)'
;MQVVVIGAGLGGLSAACHLVGKGHDVVVLERGDQPGVRVGLLEMGGYRFDTGATVLTMPGLVEECFTAAGTTMADHVDIRPVDPMYRACYADGSVLRVWHGRERMTTEIEEVCGPSQAAAFGRFCDWLGELYRLEMPHFIARNFDSPLDLTSPLRPTIDLVRMGGFRKMAKAVAGYFEDERLQRIFSFQSMYAGLAPYEALALYCVITYMDSVEGVYFPTGGMHA
;
A
#
# COMPACT_ATOMS: atom_id res chain seq x y z
N MET A 1 -24.77 -6.31 22.02
CA MET A 1 -25.24 -4.91 22.15
C MET A 1 -25.56 -4.37 20.77
N GLN A 2 -26.48 -3.42 20.64
CA GLN A 2 -26.73 -2.73 19.37
C GLN A 2 -25.67 -1.65 19.13
N VAL A 3 -25.10 -1.62 17.94
CA VAL A 3 -24.07 -0.66 17.54
C VAL A 3 -24.47 -0.04 16.20
N VAL A 4 -24.36 1.28 16.09
CA VAL A 4 -24.58 2.00 14.83
C VAL A 4 -23.23 2.46 14.29
N VAL A 5 -22.92 2.06 13.06
CA VAL A 5 -21.76 2.54 12.30
C VAL A 5 -22.24 3.56 11.27
N ILE A 6 -21.66 4.77 11.29
CA ILE A 6 -22.02 5.84 10.37
C ILE A 6 -20.98 5.91 9.25
N GLY A 7 -21.41 5.61 8.03
CA GLY A 7 -20.61 5.54 6.80
C GLY A 7 -20.28 4.10 6.41
N ALA A 8 -20.59 3.72 5.18
CA ALA A 8 -20.30 2.43 4.58
C ALA A 8 -19.07 2.48 3.64
N GLY A 9 -18.06 3.28 4.00
CA GLY A 9 -16.73 3.18 3.41
C GLY A 9 -15.93 2.00 4.00
N LEU A 10 -14.76 1.69 3.43
CA LEU A 10 -13.93 0.55 3.86
C LEU A 10 -13.68 0.51 5.38
N GLY A 11 -13.41 1.66 6.02
CA GLY A 11 -13.21 1.70 7.48
C GLY A 11 -14.47 1.37 8.29
N GLY A 12 -15.64 1.85 7.86
CA GLY A 12 -16.91 1.55 8.51
C GLY A 12 -17.34 0.10 8.31
N LEU A 13 -17.17 -0.42 7.10
CA LEU A 13 -17.44 -1.83 6.78
C LEU A 13 -16.51 -2.78 7.53
N SER A 14 -15.21 -2.48 7.59
CA SER A 14 -14.24 -3.23 8.41
C SER A 14 -14.68 -3.25 9.88
N ALA A 15 -15.00 -2.09 10.47
CA ALA A 15 -15.49 -2.03 11.84
C ALA A 15 -16.76 -2.86 12.04
N ALA A 16 -17.71 -2.81 11.11
CA ALA A 16 -18.93 -3.59 11.15
C ALA A 16 -18.65 -5.10 11.13
N CYS A 17 -17.79 -5.58 10.23
CA CYS A 17 -17.36 -6.98 10.16
C CYS A 17 -16.81 -7.47 11.51
N HIS A 18 -15.89 -6.70 12.11
CA HIS A 18 -15.30 -7.05 13.41
C HIS A 18 -16.31 -7.00 14.58
N LEU A 19 -17.27 -6.08 14.55
CA LEU A 19 -18.30 -5.96 15.58
C LEU A 19 -19.31 -7.11 15.48
N VAL A 20 -19.76 -7.45 14.27
CA VAL A 20 -20.64 -8.61 14.03
C VAL A 20 -19.94 -9.90 14.48
N GLY A 21 -18.67 -10.08 14.13
CA GLY A 21 -17.85 -11.21 14.58
C GLY A 21 -17.76 -11.38 16.10
N LYS A 22 -17.86 -10.27 16.83
CA LYS A 22 -17.88 -10.23 18.31
C LYS A 22 -19.28 -10.40 18.91
N GLY A 23 -20.30 -10.70 18.10
CA GLY A 23 -21.67 -10.93 18.55
C GLY A 23 -22.48 -9.65 18.80
N HIS A 24 -22.08 -8.53 18.22
CA HIS A 24 -22.88 -7.30 18.25
C HIS A 24 -23.94 -7.31 17.15
N ASP A 25 -25.08 -6.65 17.43
CA ASP A 25 -26.10 -6.36 16.43
C ASP A 25 -25.76 -5.00 15.82
N VAL A 26 -25.41 -4.97 14.52
CA VAL A 26 -24.79 -3.80 13.89
C VAL A 26 -25.67 -3.24 12.79
N VAL A 27 -25.96 -1.94 12.87
CA VAL A 27 -26.63 -1.18 11.82
C VAL A 27 -25.60 -0.26 11.16
N VAL A 28 -25.41 -0.38 9.85
CA VAL A 28 -24.56 0.52 9.07
C VAL A 28 -25.45 1.54 8.36
N LEU A 29 -25.15 2.83 8.54
CA LEU A 29 -25.87 3.93 7.89
C LEU A 29 -24.98 4.55 6.81
N GLU A 30 -25.44 4.54 5.56
CA GLU A 30 -24.78 5.21 4.44
C GLU A 30 -25.67 6.34 3.92
N ARG A 31 -25.06 7.47 3.55
CA ARG A 31 -25.77 8.60 2.95
C ARG A 31 -25.99 8.40 1.46
N GLY A 32 -25.02 7.79 0.77
CA GLY A 32 -25.09 7.47 -0.65
C GLY A 32 -26.03 6.29 -0.95
N ASP A 33 -26.29 6.09 -2.23
CA ASP A 33 -27.18 5.01 -2.69
C ASP A 33 -26.51 3.62 -2.62
N GLN A 34 -25.18 3.59 -2.50
CA GLN A 34 -24.36 2.38 -2.47
C GLN A 34 -23.20 2.51 -1.46
N PRO A 35 -22.74 1.39 -0.88
CA PRO A 35 -21.53 1.38 -0.05
C PRO A 35 -20.26 1.64 -0.88
N GLY A 36 -19.14 1.84 -0.20
CA GLY A 36 -17.81 1.90 -0.81
C GLY A 36 -17.17 3.29 -0.79
N VAL A 37 -17.93 4.37 -0.97
CA VAL A 37 -17.47 5.77 -0.92
C VAL A 37 -16.25 6.04 -1.83
N ARG A 38 -15.03 5.81 -1.34
CA ARG A 38 -13.77 5.94 -2.09
C ARG A 38 -13.46 4.71 -2.96
N VAL A 39 -14.22 3.63 -2.85
CA VAL A 39 -14.29 2.54 -3.82
C VAL A 39 -15.65 2.55 -4.51
N GLY A 40 -16.03 3.71 -5.06
CA GLY A 40 -17.30 3.90 -5.75
C GLY A 40 -17.26 3.44 -7.21
N LEU A 41 -18.44 3.20 -7.78
CA LEU A 41 -18.63 2.82 -9.18
C LEU A 41 -19.47 3.87 -9.90
N LEU A 42 -19.00 4.32 -11.06
CA LEU A 42 -19.76 5.10 -12.01
C LEU A 42 -20.01 4.26 -13.27
N GLU A 43 -21.28 4.12 -13.64
CA GLU A 43 -21.68 3.49 -14.89
C GLU A 43 -22.19 4.55 -15.87
N MET A 44 -21.53 4.67 -17.01
CA MET A 44 -21.85 5.70 -17.99
C MET A 44 -21.57 5.21 -19.41
N GLY A 45 -22.56 5.29 -20.29
CA GLY A 45 -22.40 4.95 -21.71
C GLY A 45 -22.02 3.49 -21.98
N GLY A 46 -22.39 2.55 -21.10
CA GLY A 46 -22.01 1.13 -21.19
C GLY A 46 -20.62 0.80 -20.62
N TYR A 47 -19.95 1.78 -20.02
CA TYR A 47 -18.65 1.61 -19.35
C TYR A 47 -18.82 1.68 -17.83
N ARG A 48 -17.91 1.00 -17.12
CA ARG A 48 -17.79 0.99 -15.66
C ARG A 48 -16.48 1.67 -15.25
N PHE A 49 -16.54 2.60 -14.30
CA PHE A 49 -15.39 3.34 -13.81
C PHE A 49 -15.32 3.24 -12.29
N ASP A 50 -14.22 2.72 -11.75
CA ASP A 50 -13.90 2.90 -10.34
C ASP A 50 -13.54 4.36 -10.09
N THR A 51 -14.23 5.04 -9.18
CA THR A 51 -14.15 6.51 -9.02
C THR A 51 -13.18 6.97 -7.95
N GLY A 52 -12.43 6.06 -7.33
CA GLY A 52 -11.49 6.40 -6.27
C GLY A 52 -10.27 5.51 -6.24
N ALA A 53 -10.15 4.60 -5.27
CA ALA A 53 -9.02 3.69 -5.19
C ALA A 53 -8.99 2.78 -6.42
N THR A 54 -7.81 2.63 -7.03
CA THR A 54 -7.59 1.82 -8.24
C THR A 54 -6.46 0.79 -8.08
N VAL A 55 -5.82 0.76 -6.92
CA VAL A 55 -4.68 -0.11 -6.60
C VAL A 55 -4.98 -0.81 -5.30
N LEU A 56 -4.99 -2.15 -5.33
CA LEU A 56 -5.09 -2.97 -4.12
C LEU A 56 -3.71 -3.55 -3.80
N THR A 57 -3.17 -3.16 -2.65
CA THR A 57 -2.02 -3.80 -2.00
C THR A 57 -2.48 -4.47 -0.72
N MET A 58 -1.72 -5.43 -0.21
CA MET A 58 -2.01 -6.10 1.06
C MET A 58 -3.43 -6.69 1.16
N PRO A 59 -3.85 -7.58 0.23
CA PRO A 59 -5.20 -8.17 0.25
C PRO A 59 -5.51 -8.94 1.55
N GLY A 60 -4.50 -9.34 2.32
CA GLY A 60 -4.68 -9.95 3.64
C GLY A 60 -5.45 -9.09 4.63
N LEU A 61 -5.36 -7.76 4.56
CA LEU A 61 -6.15 -6.87 5.42
C LEU A 61 -7.65 -6.92 5.10
N VAL A 62 -7.99 -7.19 3.84
CA VAL A 62 -9.38 -7.40 3.41
C VAL A 62 -9.86 -8.77 3.88
N GLU A 63 -9.03 -9.81 3.73
CA GLU A 63 -9.31 -11.17 4.24
C GLU A 63 -9.60 -11.17 5.75
N GLU A 64 -8.86 -10.40 6.55
CA GLU A 64 -9.11 -10.26 7.99
C GLU A 64 -10.53 -9.78 8.30
N CYS A 65 -11.09 -8.90 7.47
CA CYS A 65 -12.46 -8.42 7.63
C CYS A 65 -13.49 -9.52 7.32
N PHE A 66 -13.30 -10.28 6.24
CA PHE A 66 -14.16 -11.43 5.92
C PHE A 66 -14.09 -12.51 7.02
N THR A 67 -12.88 -12.84 7.46
CA THR A 67 -12.64 -13.79 8.56
C THR A 67 -13.33 -13.34 9.83
N ALA A 68 -13.25 -12.04 10.17
CA ALA A 68 -13.94 -11.50 11.33
C ALA A 68 -15.46 -11.62 11.24
N ALA A 69 -16.03 -11.51 10.04
CA ALA A 69 -17.46 -11.73 9.80
C ALA A 69 -17.84 -13.23 9.74
N GLY A 70 -16.89 -14.16 9.89
CA GLY A 70 -17.14 -15.60 9.90
C GLY A 70 -17.21 -16.24 8.51
N THR A 71 -16.57 -15.64 7.50
CA THR A 71 -16.49 -16.15 6.13
C THR A 71 -15.07 -15.98 5.57
N THR A 72 -14.83 -16.34 4.31
CA THR A 72 -13.51 -16.15 3.66
C THR A 72 -13.65 -15.22 2.47
N MET A 73 -12.62 -14.44 2.15
CA MET A 73 -12.68 -13.49 1.03
C MET A 73 -12.96 -14.20 -0.30
N ALA A 74 -12.38 -15.38 -0.49
CA ALA A 74 -12.53 -16.18 -1.71
C ALA A 74 -13.97 -16.66 -1.98
N ASP A 75 -14.84 -16.68 -0.96
CA ASP A 75 -16.26 -17.00 -1.14
C ASP A 75 -17.05 -15.85 -1.79
N HIS A 76 -16.52 -14.62 -1.77
CA HIS A 76 -17.23 -13.41 -2.20
C HIS A 76 -16.54 -12.67 -3.34
N VAL A 77 -15.20 -12.64 -3.35
CA VAL A 77 -14.43 -11.87 -4.33
C VAL A 77 -13.18 -12.63 -4.79
N ASP A 78 -13.00 -12.70 -6.11
CA ASP A 78 -11.79 -13.25 -6.73
C ASP A 78 -10.77 -12.13 -6.91
N ILE A 79 -9.61 -12.25 -6.27
CA ILE A 79 -8.53 -11.27 -6.35
C ILE A 79 -7.34 -11.87 -7.08
N ARG A 80 -6.86 -11.16 -8.10
CA ARG A 80 -5.75 -11.63 -8.95
C ARG A 80 -4.55 -10.71 -8.84
N PRO A 81 -3.32 -11.25 -8.87
CA PRO A 81 -2.13 -10.42 -8.98
C PRO A 81 -2.11 -9.71 -10.34
N VAL A 82 -1.61 -8.47 -10.35
CA VAL A 82 -1.39 -7.68 -11.56
C VAL A 82 0.09 -7.75 -11.92
N ASP A 83 0.40 -8.22 -13.14
CA ASP A 83 1.79 -8.44 -13.54
C ASP A 83 2.02 -8.14 -15.04
N PRO A 84 2.81 -7.11 -15.42
CA PRO A 84 3.52 -6.17 -14.54
C PRO A 84 2.56 -5.26 -13.79
N MET A 85 2.94 -4.86 -12.58
CA MET A 85 2.15 -3.97 -11.73
C MET A 85 2.03 -2.58 -12.34
N TYR A 86 3.13 -2.07 -12.92
CA TYR A 86 3.18 -0.78 -13.59
C TYR A 86 4.02 -0.82 -14.86
N ARG A 87 3.72 0.11 -15.77
CA ARG A 87 4.58 0.44 -16.91
C ARG A 87 4.97 1.91 -16.85
N ALA A 88 6.16 2.21 -16.35
CA ALA A 88 6.70 3.56 -16.31
C ALA A 88 7.26 3.92 -17.69
N CYS A 89 6.63 4.91 -18.34
CA CYS A 89 7.05 5.42 -19.65
C CYS A 89 7.73 6.78 -19.46
N TYR A 90 8.98 6.90 -19.87
CA TYR A 90 9.80 8.10 -19.66
C TYR A 90 9.83 8.98 -20.92
N ALA A 91 10.17 10.26 -20.73
CA ALA A 91 10.18 11.25 -21.82
C ALA A 91 11.21 10.97 -22.92
N ASP A 92 12.28 10.22 -22.59
CA ASP A 92 13.29 9.75 -23.54
C ASP A 92 12.83 8.52 -24.35
N GLY A 93 11.60 8.04 -24.12
CA GLY A 93 11.03 6.86 -24.77
C GLY A 93 11.40 5.54 -24.09
N SER A 94 12.25 5.55 -23.07
CA SER A 94 12.54 4.34 -22.30
C SER A 94 11.32 3.90 -21.49
N VAL A 95 11.22 2.60 -21.25
CA VAL A 95 10.13 1.99 -20.51
C VAL A 95 10.72 1.06 -19.47
N LEU A 96 10.26 1.22 -18.22
CA LEU A 96 10.55 0.30 -17.12
C LEU A 96 9.25 -0.38 -16.70
N ARG A 97 9.20 -1.70 -16.75
CA ARG A 97 8.09 -2.48 -16.19
C ARG A 97 8.38 -2.81 -14.74
N VAL A 98 7.44 -2.47 -13.87
CA VAL A 98 7.56 -2.81 -12.45
C VAL A 98 6.96 -4.19 -12.25
N TRP A 99 7.83 -5.17 -12.07
CA TRP A 99 7.46 -6.57 -11.88
C TRP A 99 7.27 -6.90 -10.41
N HIS A 100 6.36 -7.82 -10.12
CA HIS A 100 6.26 -8.36 -8.77
C HIS A 100 7.51 -9.17 -8.42
N GLY A 101 8.04 -8.96 -7.22
CA GLY A 101 9.14 -9.73 -6.66
C GLY A 101 10.54 -9.27 -7.08
N ARG A 102 11.50 -9.59 -6.22
CA ARG A 102 12.90 -9.12 -6.33
C ARG A 102 13.58 -9.60 -7.60
N GLU A 103 13.41 -10.87 -7.96
CA GLU A 103 14.16 -11.50 -9.06
C GLU A 103 13.84 -10.85 -10.41
N ARG A 104 12.57 -10.87 -10.81
CA ARG A 104 12.13 -10.34 -12.10
C ARG A 104 12.36 -8.83 -12.23
N MET A 105 12.15 -8.09 -11.12
CA MET A 105 12.44 -6.66 -11.10
C MET A 105 13.95 -6.38 -11.21
N THR A 106 14.81 -7.20 -10.61
CA THR A 106 16.27 -7.09 -10.76
C THR A 106 16.68 -7.28 -12.22
N THR A 107 16.12 -8.29 -12.91
CA THR A 107 16.39 -8.53 -14.34
C THR A 107 15.97 -7.34 -15.21
N GLU A 108 14.76 -6.81 -15.03
CA GLU A 108 14.31 -5.63 -15.78
C GLU A 108 15.23 -4.42 -15.52
N ILE A 109 15.62 -4.17 -14.28
CA ILE A 109 16.53 -3.07 -13.95
C ILE A 109 17.90 -3.28 -14.60
N GLU A 110 18.41 -4.50 -14.62
CA GLU A 110 19.68 -4.82 -15.29
C GLU A 110 19.62 -4.52 -16.79
N GLU A 111 18.53 -4.93 -17.45
CA GLU A 111 18.32 -4.71 -18.89
C GLU A 111 18.11 -3.22 -19.23
N VAL A 112 17.36 -2.48 -18.42
CA VAL A 112 16.94 -1.10 -18.73
C VAL A 112 17.90 -0.05 -18.18
N CYS A 113 18.51 -0.30 -17.03
CA CYS A 113 19.31 0.67 -16.25
C CYS A 113 20.74 0.18 -15.94
N GLY A 114 21.06 -1.09 -16.24
CA GLY A 114 22.39 -1.66 -16.10
C GLY A 114 22.66 -2.40 -14.78
N PRO A 115 23.72 -3.22 -14.74
CA PRO A 115 24.00 -4.16 -13.65
C PRO A 115 24.30 -3.49 -12.31
N SER A 116 24.88 -2.28 -12.32
CA SER A 116 25.15 -1.53 -11.08
C SER A 116 23.85 -1.13 -10.37
N GLN A 117 22.84 -0.72 -11.13
CA GLN A 117 21.52 -0.37 -10.60
C GLN A 117 20.76 -1.61 -10.13
N ALA A 118 20.89 -2.73 -10.82
CA ALA A 118 20.30 -4.01 -10.41
C ALA A 118 20.87 -4.49 -9.06
N ALA A 119 22.19 -4.41 -8.88
CA ALA A 119 22.83 -4.70 -7.60
C ALA A 119 22.40 -3.72 -6.49
N ALA A 120 22.18 -2.44 -6.83
CA ALA A 120 21.65 -1.46 -5.89
C ALA A 120 20.22 -1.75 -5.47
N PHE A 121 19.37 -2.22 -6.40
CA PHE A 121 18.00 -2.62 -6.10
C PHE A 121 17.94 -3.74 -5.07
N GLY A 122 18.85 -4.71 -5.13
CA GLY A 122 18.96 -5.74 -4.09
C GLY A 122 19.13 -5.15 -2.68
N ARG A 123 20.09 -4.23 -2.51
CA ARG A 123 20.33 -3.54 -1.23
C ARG A 123 19.15 -2.66 -0.81
N PHE A 124 18.47 -2.05 -1.78
CA PHE A 124 17.28 -1.25 -1.55
C PHE A 124 16.12 -2.11 -1.02
N CYS A 125 15.86 -3.28 -1.62
CA CYS A 125 14.89 -4.24 -1.12
C CYS A 125 15.20 -4.73 0.29
N ASP A 126 16.49 -4.99 0.60
CA ASP A 126 16.90 -5.41 1.95
C ASP A 126 16.58 -4.31 2.98
N TRP A 127 16.90 -3.05 2.66
CA TRP A 127 16.56 -1.90 3.51
C TRP A 127 15.05 -1.70 3.66
N LEU A 128 14.28 -1.80 2.57
CA LEU A 128 12.83 -1.73 2.59
C LEU A 128 12.20 -2.82 3.47
N GLY A 129 12.71 -4.05 3.40
CA GLY A 129 12.22 -5.16 4.22
C GLY A 129 12.57 -5.02 5.70
N GLU A 130 13.72 -4.44 6.04
CA GLU A 130 14.01 -4.02 7.42
C GLU A 130 13.06 -2.92 7.89
N LEU A 131 12.80 -1.92 7.03
CA LEU A 131 11.94 -0.79 7.36
C LEU A 131 10.51 -1.29 7.64
N TYR A 132 9.98 -2.15 6.78
CA TYR A 132 8.66 -2.75 6.97
C TYR A 132 8.54 -3.56 8.26
N ARG A 133 9.52 -4.44 8.55
CA ARG A 133 9.52 -5.26 9.79
C ARG A 133 9.61 -4.40 11.05
N LEU A 134 10.25 -3.25 10.98
CA LEU A 134 10.32 -2.30 12.08
C LEU A 134 9.03 -1.50 12.21
N GLU A 135 8.50 -0.99 11.10
CA GLU A 135 7.39 -0.04 11.10
C GLU A 135 6.04 -0.70 11.34
N MET A 136 5.80 -1.85 10.70
CA MET A 136 4.50 -2.53 10.73
C MET A 136 4.00 -2.81 12.15
N PRO A 137 4.73 -3.54 13.02
CA PRO A 137 4.23 -3.87 14.35
C PRO A 137 4.30 -2.72 15.36
N HIS A 138 5.13 -1.71 15.13
CA HIS A 138 5.44 -0.69 16.15
C HIS A 138 4.77 0.66 15.90
N PHE A 139 4.44 0.96 14.64
CA PHE A 139 3.91 2.26 14.24
C PHE A 139 2.65 2.16 13.37
N ILE A 140 2.50 1.12 12.53
CA ILE A 140 1.35 1.02 11.61
C ILE A 140 0.20 0.24 12.25
N ALA A 141 0.45 -0.96 12.75
CA ALA A 141 -0.57 -1.85 13.32
C ALA A 141 -0.87 -1.56 14.82
N ARG A 142 -0.35 -0.45 15.35
CA ARG A 142 -0.49 -0.07 16.76
C ARG A 142 -1.42 1.13 16.91
N ASN A 143 -2.37 1.04 17.84
CA ASN A 143 -3.18 2.18 18.25
C ASN A 143 -2.36 3.15 19.12
N PHE A 144 -2.56 4.45 18.90
CA PHE A 144 -2.01 5.52 19.73
C PHE A 144 -3.18 6.24 20.39
N ASP A 145 -3.42 5.88 21.66
CA ASP A 145 -4.52 6.45 22.45
C ASP A 145 -4.08 7.73 23.19
N SER A 146 -2.77 7.99 23.25
CA SER A 146 -2.17 9.18 23.85
C SER A 146 -0.90 9.62 23.12
N PRO A 147 -0.57 10.94 23.08
CA PRO A 147 0.73 11.43 22.61
C PRO A 147 1.92 10.82 23.37
N LEU A 148 1.70 10.34 24.61
CA LEU A 148 2.73 9.63 25.39
C LEU A 148 3.05 8.25 24.81
N ASP A 149 2.15 7.63 24.04
CA ASP A 149 2.39 6.32 23.42
C ASP A 149 3.48 6.38 22.34
N LEU A 150 3.77 7.56 21.80
CA LEU A 150 4.91 7.81 20.92
C LEU A 150 6.26 7.66 21.66
N THR A 151 6.27 7.76 22.99
CA THR A 151 7.48 7.52 23.80
C THR A 151 7.70 6.04 24.10
N SER A 152 6.69 5.19 23.88
CA SER A 152 6.72 3.78 24.24
C SER A 152 7.58 2.90 23.32
N PRO A 153 7.70 3.15 21.99
CA PRO A 153 8.67 2.43 21.16
C PRO A 153 10.00 3.17 21.11
N LEU A 154 10.60 3.54 22.25
CA LEU A 154 11.91 4.21 22.31
C LEU A 154 12.97 3.49 21.46
N ARG A 155 13.08 2.16 21.61
CA ARG A 155 14.04 1.35 20.85
C ARG A 155 13.70 1.29 19.35
N PRO A 156 12.47 0.92 18.92
CA PRO A 156 12.12 0.99 17.51
C PRO A 156 12.28 2.38 16.88
N THR A 157 12.02 3.45 17.64
CA THR A 157 12.21 4.83 17.18
C THR A 157 13.70 5.14 16.96
N ILE A 158 14.56 4.73 17.89
CA ILE A 158 16.02 4.86 17.73
C ILE A 158 16.50 4.08 16.50
N ASP A 159 16.00 2.86 16.32
CA ASP A 159 16.37 2.02 15.17
C ASP A 159 15.87 2.65 13.86
N LEU A 160 14.67 3.24 13.84
CA LEU A 160 14.14 3.96 12.68
C LEU A 160 14.99 5.21 12.33
N VAL A 161 15.43 5.96 13.35
CA VAL A 161 16.38 7.08 13.18
C VAL A 161 17.70 6.59 12.60
N ARG A 162 18.25 5.48 13.11
CA ARG A 162 19.51 4.88 12.61
C ARG A 162 19.41 4.42 11.15
N MET A 163 18.27 3.86 10.77
CA MET A 163 17.96 3.50 9.39
C MET A 163 17.73 4.70 8.47
N GLY A 164 17.67 5.92 9.04
CA GLY A 164 17.47 7.14 8.30
C GLY A 164 16.01 7.42 7.94
N GLY A 165 15.02 6.83 8.62
CA GLY A 165 13.59 7.00 8.34
C GLY A 165 13.11 8.46 8.36
N PHE A 166 13.77 9.34 9.12
CA PHE A 166 13.47 10.78 9.18
C PHE A 166 14.26 11.63 8.17
N ARG A 167 15.08 11.03 7.30
CA ARG A 167 15.70 11.73 6.17
C ARG A 167 14.64 11.97 5.09
N LYS A 168 14.93 12.87 4.14
CA LYS A 168 14.05 13.07 2.98
C LYS A 168 14.08 11.84 2.08
N MET A 169 12.90 11.39 1.64
CA MET A 169 12.72 10.21 0.81
C MET A 169 13.56 10.28 -0.47
N ALA A 170 13.47 11.39 -1.21
CA ALA A 170 14.28 11.61 -2.41
C ALA A 170 15.78 11.41 -2.17
N LYS A 171 16.32 11.88 -1.03
CA LYS A 171 17.73 11.69 -0.67
C LYS A 171 18.05 10.25 -0.28
N ALA A 172 17.13 9.56 0.39
CA ALA A 172 17.30 8.16 0.73
C ALA A 172 17.37 7.31 -0.54
N VAL A 173 16.41 7.47 -1.46
CA VAL A 173 16.36 6.74 -2.73
C VAL A 173 17.58 7.04 -3.61
N ALA A 174 17.97 8.32 -3.73
CA ALA A 174 19.18 8.71 -4.48
C ALA A 174 20.48 8.17 -3.87
N GLY A 175 20.47 7.74 -2.60
CA GLY A 175 21.60 7.03 -1.99
C GLY A 175 21.78 5.60 -2.49
N TYR A 176 20.77 5.02 -3.15
CA TYR A 176 20.84 3.69 -3.75
C TYR A 176 21.03 3.76 -5.27
N PHE A 177 20.28 4.63 -5.94
CA PHE A 177 20.23 4.66 -7.41
C PHE A 177 20.86 5.92 -7.97
N GLU A 178 21.69 5.76 -9.00
CA GLU A 178 22.20 6.90 -9.78
C GLU A 178 21.27 7.21 -10.96
N ASP A 179 20.54 6.21 -11.45
CA ASP A 179 19.58 6.38 -12.55
C ASP A 179 18.33 7.15 -12.09
N GLU A 180 18.10 8.33 -12.68
CA GLU A 180 16.95 9.19 -12.32
C GLU A 180 15.60 8.49 -12.53
N ARG A 181 15.51 7.56 -13.48
CA ARG A 181 14.26 6.82 -13.75
C ARG A 181 13.89 5.95 -12.56
N LEU A 182 14.88 5.30 -11.95
CA LEU A 182 14.72 4.51 -10.73
C LEU A 182 14.44 5.39 -9.52
N GLN A 183 15.13 6.53 -9.41
CA GLN A 183 14.82 7.49 -8.35
C GLN A 183 13.37 7.97 -8.40
N ARG A 184 12.83 8.24 -9.60
CA ARG A 184 11.44 8.67 -9.78
C ARG A 184 10.45 7.54 -9.47
N ILE A 185 10.63 6.35 -10.02
CA ILE A 185 9.64 5.26 -9.84
C ILE A 185 9.58 4.73 -8.41
N PHE A 186 10.70 4.74 -7.66
CA PHE A 186 10.72 4.28 -6.27
C PHE A 186 10.44 5.37 -5.24
N SER A 187 10.33 6.62 -5.67
CA SER A 187 9.87 7.73 -4.83
C SER A 187 8.44 8.17 -5.14
N PHE A 188 7.88 7.75 -6.27
CA PHE A 188 6.51 8.02 -6.70
C PHE A 188 5.46 7.63 -5.65
N GLN A 189 5.69 6.56 -4.89
CA GLN A 189 4.76 6.04 -3.89
C GLN A 189 4.51 7.01 -2.73
N SER A 190 5.33 8.05 -2.51
CA SER A 190 4.98 9.12 -1.56
C SER A 190 3.69 9.84 -1.93
N MET A 191 3.33 9.85 -3.22
CA MET A 191 2.08 10.42 -3.70
C MET A 191 0.86 9.67 -3.17
N TYR A 192 1.00 8.39 -2.78
CA TYR A 192 -0.09 7.64 -2.14
C TYR A 192 -0.39 8.18 -0.73
N ALA A 193 0.62 8.77 -0.08
CA ALA A 193 0.45 9.52 1.16
C ALA A 193 0.07 11.01 0.93
N GLY A 194 -0.16 11.42 -0.32
CA GLY A 194 -0.46 12.80 -0.68
C GLY A 194 0.72 13.77 -0.52
N LEU A 195 1.95 13.23 -0.47
CA LEU A 195 3.17 14.02 -0.24
C LEU A 195 4.05 14.01 -1.49
N ALA A 196 4.64 15.17 -1.77
CA ALA A 196 5.66 15.25 -2.80
C ALA A 196 6.94 14.50 -2.35
N PRO A 197 7.65 13.80 -3.25
CA PRO A 197 8.82 12.97 -2.87
C PRO A 197 9.96 13.72 -2.18
N TYR A 198 10.11 15.02 -2.48
CA TYR A 198 11.12 15.89 -1.88
C TYR A 198 10.74 16.37 -0.46
N GLU A 199 9.46 16.29 -0.10
CA GLU A 199 8.95 16.65 1.23
C GLU A 199 8.79 15.42 2.13
N ALA A 200 8.43 14.28 1.53
CA ALA A 200 8.25 13.01 2.21
C ALA A 200 9.49 12.56 2.98
N LEU A 201 9.25 11.91 4.12
CA LEU A 201 10.28 11.25 4.91
C LEU A 201 10.54 9.83 4.38
N ALA A 202 11.74 9.31 4.60
CA ALA A 202 12.16 7.99 4.13
C ALA A 202 11.37 6.84 4.76
N LEU A 203 10.75 7.03 5.93
CA LEU A 203 9.80 6.09 6.52
C LEU A 203 8.64 5.75 5.56
N TYR A 204 8.22 6.71 4.71
CA TYR A 204 7.17 6.45 3.72
C TYR A 204 7.61 5.51 2.59
N CYS A 205 8.91 5.17 2.48
CA CYS A 205 9.37 4.12 1.57
C CYS A 205 8.79 2.74 1.92
N VAL A 206 8.24 2.54 3.12
CA VAL A 206 7.48 1.32 3.44
C VAL A 206 6.33 1.09 2.46
N ILE A 207 5.74 2.15 1.90
CA ILE A 207 4.71 2.05 0.86
C ILE A 207 5.31 1.46 -0.42
N THR A 208 6.53 1.85 -0.79
CA THR A 208 7.26 1.26 -1.92
C THR A 208 7.50 -0.24 -1.71
N TYR A 209 7.72 -0.69 -0.48
CA TYR A 209 7.81 -2.12 -0.17
C TYR A 209 6.47 -2.84 -0.40
N MET A 210 5.39 -2.33 0.19
CA MET A 210 4.04 -2.89 0.03
C MET A 210 3.62 -2.98 -1.44
N ASP A 211 4.01 -1.98 -2.22
CA ASP A 211 3.66 -1.85 -3.63
C ASP A 211 4.56 -2.72 -4.54
N SER A 212 5.87 -2.47 -4.52
CA SER A 212 6.82 -3.07 -5.46
C SER A 212 7.34 -4.44 -5.03
N VAL A 213 7.25 -4.79 -3.75
CA VAL A 213 7.74 -6.07 -3.22
C VAL A 213 6.59 -7.02 -2.87
N GLU A 214 5.59 -6.59 -2.10
CA GLU A 214 4.44 -7.46 -1.74
C GLU A 214 3.41 -7.63 -2.85
N GLY A 215 3.37 -6.69 -3.80
CA GLY A 215 2.61 -6.84 -5.03
C GLY A 215 1.33 -6.01 -5.10
N VAL A 216 0.87 -5.83 -6.33
CA VAL A 216 -0.39 -5.18 -6.67
C VAL A 216 -1.39 -6.22 -7.16
N TYR A 217 -2.64 -6.06 -6.73
CA TYR A 217 -3.73 -6.96 -6.99
C TYR A 217 -4.93 -6.22 -7.58
N PHE A 218 -5.83 -6.97 -8.20
CA PHE A 218 -7.06 -6.46 -8.77
C PHE A 218 -8.22 -7.42 -8.47
N PRO A 219 -9.31 -6.93 -7.84
CA PRO A 219 -10.53 -7.71 -7.69
C PRO A 219 -11.24 -7.87 -9.04
N THR A 220 -11.66 -9.09 -9.36
CA THR A 220 -12.46 -9.35 -10.55
C THR A 220 -13.77 -8.58 -10.46
N GLY A 221 -13.97 -7.63 -11.39
CA GLY A 221 -15.14 -6.74 -11.41
C GLY A 221 -14.83 -5.29 -11.04
N GLY A 222 -13.61 -4.98 -10.64
CA GLY A 222 -13.18 -3.63 -10.24
C GLY A 222 -13.00 -3.49 -8.74
N MET A 223 -12.50 -2.33 -8.32
CA MET A 223 -12.26 -2.05 -6.89
C MET A 223 -13.55 -1.94 -6.06
N HIS A 224 -14.69 -1.71 -6.71
CA HIS A 224 -16.01 -1.71 -6.06
C HIS A 224 -16.59 -3.11 -5.79
N ALA A 225 -16.01 -4.18 -6.36
CA ALA A 225 -16.56 -5.54 -6.32
C ALA A 225 -16.65 -6.14 -4.91
#